data_AF-A0A9P3ZMD9-F1
#
_entry.id   AF-A0A9P3ZMD9-F1
#
_cell.length_a   1.000
_cell.length_b   1.000
_cell.length_c   1.000
_cell.angle_alpha   90.00
_cell.angle_beta   90.00
_cell.angle_gamma   90.00
#
_symmetry.space_group_name_H-M   'P 1'
#
loop_
_entity.id
_entity.type
_entity.pdbx_description
1 polymer ?
#
loop_
_entity_poly.entity_id
_entity_poly.type
_entity_poly.pdbx_seq_one_letter_code
_entity_poly.pdbx_strand_id
1 'polypeptide(L)'
;MIEKSPFYELSEKYKVEIAYKPFIRVVGVSLKEFRAQRVEILTHTAVIFTSRTTVDSFFHICEEARITVPETMKYICQTEAVALYLQKYIVYRKRKISFADGSFTSFIELIIKHKDEKFLLALSEPHKPELPETLAKLKMSFDPAILARTV
;
A
#
# COMPACT_ATOMS: atom_id res chain seq x y z
N MET A 1 -0.90 -31.57 3.84
CA MET A 1 -1.90 -31.69 4.91
C MET A 1 -2.63 -30.37 5.03
N ILE A 2 -3.93 -30.35 4.70
CA ILE A 2 -4.79 -29.15 4.66
C ILE A 2 -5.63 -29.14 5.94
N GLU A 3 -4.99 -29.09 7.11
CA GLU A 3 -5.70 -29.13 8.42
C GLU A 3 -6.27 -27.77 8.86
N LYS A 4 -6.12 -26.70 8.06
CA LYS A 4 -6.59 -25.34 8.39
C LYS A 4 -7.67 -24.80 7.47
N SER A 5 -8.41 -25.70 6.83
CA SER A 5 -9.50 -25.30 5.96
C SER A 5 -10.82 -25.28 6.75
N PRO A 6 -11.60 -24.17 6.73
CA PRO A 6 -12.90 -24.09 7.38
C PRO A 6 -13.92 -25.14 6.92
N PHE A 7 -13.65 -25.78 5.78
CA PHE A 7 -14.50 -26.82 5.19
C PHE A 7 -13.85 -28.21 5.23
N TYR A 8 -12.77 -28.37 6.00
CA TYR A 8 -12.09 -29.66 6.15
C TYR A 8 -13.04 -30.74 6.64
N GLU A 9 -13.84 -30.46 7.68
CA GLU A 9 -14.83 -31.39 8.24
C GLU A 9 -15.91 -31.79 7.21
N LEU A 10 -16.30 -30.88 6.32
CA LEU A 10 -17.26 -31.15 5.23
C LEU A 10 -16.65 -32.07 4.17
N SER A 11 -15.37 -31.91 3.85
CA SER A 11 -14.67 -32.74 2.88
C SER A 11 -14.54 -34.20 3.35
N GLU A 12 -14.23 -34.43 4.64
CA GLU A 12 -14.15 -35.78 5.19
C GLU A 12 -15.52 -36.45 5.32
N LYS A 13 -16.52 -35.72 5.82
CA LYS A 13 -17.85 -36.29 6.10
C LYS A 13 -18.60 -36.72 4.84
N TYR A 14 -18.49 -35.95 3.76
CA TYR A 14 -19.21 -36.21 2.52
C TYR A 14 -18.31 -36.73 1.39
N LYS A 15 -17.01 -36.94 1.65
CA LYS A 15 -16.00 -37.36 0.66
C LYS A 15 -16.01 -36.49 -0.60
N VAL A 16 -16.15 -35.18 -0.40
CA VAL A 16 -16.19 -34.18 -1.47
C VAL A 16 -14.86 -33.47 -1.60
N GLU A 17 -14.43 -33.22 -2.84
CA GLU A 17 -13.21 -32.46 -3.11
C GLU A 17 -13.54 -30.96 -3.13
N ILE A 18 -12.90 -30.18 -2.26
CA ILE A 18 -13.16 -28.74 -2.11
C ILE A 18 -12.01 -27.96 -2.75
N ALA A 19 -12.27 -27.33 -3.88
CA ALA A 19 -11.33 -26.44 -4.55
C ALA A 19 -11.54 -24.99 -4.08
N TYR A 20 -10.52 -24.40 -3.45
CA TYR A 20 -10.50 -22.98 -3.12
C TYR A 20 -10.06 -22.18 -4.35
N LYS A 21 -11.02 -21.50 -4.98
CA LYS A 21 -10.75 -20.54 -6.04
C LYS A 21 -11.05 -19.13 -5.52
N PRO A 22 -10.02 -18.33 -5.18
CA PRO A 22 -10.24 -16.94 -4.82
C PRO A 22 -10.85 -16.21 -6.02
N PHE A 23 -12.02 -15.60 -5.82
CA PHE A 23 -12.72 -14.83 -6.86
C PHE A 23 -12.07 -13.47 -7.14
N ILE A 24 -11.20 -13.02 -6.24
CA ILE A 24 -10.59 -11.70 -6.23
C ILE A 24 -9.11 -11.88 -5.92
N ARG A 25 -8.25 -11.44 -6.82
CA ARG A 25 -6.79 -11.41 -6.60
C ARG A 25 -6.29 -9.98 -6.74
N VAL A 26 -5.56 -9.49 -5.75
CA VAL A 26 -4.87 -8.21 -5.85
C VAL A 26 -3.45 -8.47 -6.37
N VAL A 27 -3.09 -7.83 -7.48
CA VAL A 27 -1.79 -7.96 -8.16
C VAL A 27 -1.15 -6.59 -8.25
N GLY A 28 0.16 -6.52 -8.03
CA GLY A 28 0.94 -5.30 -8.28
C GLY A 28 0.92 -4.90 -9.75
N VAL A 29 1.12 -3.62 -10.04
CA VAL A 29 1.25 -3.12 -11.41
C VAL A 29 2.66 -3.35 -11.94
N SER A 30 2.78 -3.52 -13.26
CA SER A 30 4.10 -3.61 -13.91
C SER A 30 4.80 -2.25 -13.98
N LEU A 31 6.13 -2.24 -14.11
CA LEU A 31 6.88 -1.00 -14.31
C LEU A 31 6.40 -0.19 -15.54
N LYS A 32 5.95 -0.87 -16.60
CA LYS A 32 5.42 -0.21 -17.81
C LYS A 32 4.17 0.59 -17.50
N GLU A 33 3.26 0.02 -16.71
CA GLU A 33 2.01 0.67 -16.32
C GLU A 33 2.26 1.79 -15.32
N PHE A 34 3.22 1.62 -14.40
CA PHE A 34 3.66 2.69 -13.52
C PHE A 34 4.21 3.88 -14.31
N ARG A 35 5.10 3.64 -15.29
CA ARG A 35 5.67 4.71 -16.14
C ARG A 35 4.61 5.43 -16.97
N ALA A 36 3.53 4.76 -17.37
CA ALA A 36 2.42 5.38 -18.09
C ALA A 36 1.70 6.47 -17.27
N GLN A 37 1.75 6.38 -15.93
CA GLN A 37 1.15 7.37 -15.02
C GLN A 37 1.99 8.66 -14.93
N ARG A 38 3.21 8.69 -15.48
CA ARG A 38 4.12 9.85 -15.48
C ARG A 38 4.41 10.42 -14.08
N VAL A 39 4.45 9.55 -13.07
CA VAL A 39 4.76 9.91 -11.68
C VAL A 39 6.22 9.59 -11.37
N GLU A 40 6.95 10.56 -10.83
CA GLU A 40 8.37 10.40 -10.47
C GLU A 40 8.58 10.22 -8.97
N ILE A 41 8.87 9.00 -8.52
CA ILE A 41 9.02 8.64 -7.09
C ILE A 41 10.03 9.52 -6.35
N LEU A 42 11.14 9.90 -7.00
CA LEU A 42 12.23 10.66 -6.38
C LEU A 42 11.90 12.14 -6.14
N THR A 43 10.83 12.65 -6.74
CA THR A 43 10.38 14.04 -6.54
C THR A 43 9.55 14.21 -5.26
N HIS A 44 9.10 13.10 -4.69
CA HIS A 44 8.32 13.06 -3.46
C HIS A 44 9.24 12.89 -2.26
N THR A 45 8.85 13.50 -1.15
CA THR A 45 9.58 13.41 0.12
C THR A 45 8.93 12.44 1.09
N ALA A 46 7.65 12.11 0.87
CA ALA A 46 6.90 11.16 1.67
C ALA A 46 6.03 10.24 0.81
N VAL A 47 5.84 8.99 1.24
CA VAL A 47 4.92 8.02 0.61
C VAL A 47 3.83 7.62 1.59
N ILE A 48 2.59 7.60 1.10
CA ILE A 48 1.41 7.20 1.86
C ILE A 48 1.00 5.79 1.45
N PHE A 49 0.91 4.89 2.42
CA PHE A 49 0.48 3.50 2.24
C PHE A 49 -0.81 3.18 3.00
N THR A 50 -1.77 2.62 2.27
CA THR A 50 -3.05 2.15 2.80
C THR A 50 -3.10 0.63 2.96
N SER A 51 -2.27 -0.13 2.22
CA SER A 51 -2.32 -1.59 2.20
C SER A 51 -0.93 -2.21 2.11
N ARG A 52 -0.82 -3.50 2.49
CA ARG A 52 0.42 -4.28 2.33
C ARG A 52 0.76 -4.51 0.86
N THR A 53 -0.25 -4.70 0.01
CA THR A 53 -0.03 -4.97 -1.41
C THR A 53 0.57 -3.79 -2.16
N THR A 54 0.16 -2.56 -1.81
CA THR A 54 0.76 -1.35 -2.39
C THR A 54 2.19 -1.12 -1.91
N VAL A 55 2.53 -1.56 -0.69
CA VAL A 55 3.92 -1.59 -0.20
C VAL A 55 4.76 -2.54 -1.05
N ASP A 56 4.32 -3.79 -1.22
CA ASP A 56 5.05 -4.79 -2.01
C ASP A 56 5.30 -4.28 -3.44
N SER A 57 4.24 -3.78 -4.09
CA SER A 57 4.38 -3.28 -5.46
C SER A 57 5.27 -2.04 -5.55
N PHE A 58 5.25 -1.14 -4.56
CA PHE A 58 6.13 0.03 -4.54
C PHE A 58 7.60 -0.35 -4.55
N PHE A 59 8.00 -1.25 -3.64
CA PHE A 59 9.40 -1.67 -3.56
C PHE A 59 9.82 -2.51 -4.75
N HIS A 60 8.93 -3.34 -5.28
CA HIS A 60 9.18 -4.08 -6.52
C HIS A 60 9.42 -3.14 -7.71
N ILE A 61 8.59 -2.10 -7.87
CA ILE A 61 8.80 -1.07 -8.91
C ILE A 61 10.11 -0.33 -8.71
N CYS A 62 10.46 0.02 -7.46
CA CYS A 62 11.73 0.67 -7.17
C CYS A 62 12.93 -0.21 -7.55
N GLU A 63 12.86 -1.51 -7.26
CA GLU A 63 13.89 -2.49 -7.60
C GLU A 63 14.02 -2.66 -9.13
N GLU A 64 12.91 -2.90 -9.84
CA GLU A 64 12.90 -3.03 -11.30
C GLU A 64 13.38 -1.75 -12.01
N ALA A 65 12.99 -0.59 -11.49
CA ALA A 65 13.43 0.70 -12.01
C ALA A 65 14.86 1.08 -11.61
N ARG A 66 15.52 0.27 -10.78
CA ARG A 66 16.84 0.57 -10.16
C ARG A 66 16.87 1.90 -9.41
N ILE A 67 15.77 2.26 -8.77
CA ILE A 67 15.62 3.46 -7.96
C ILE A 67 16.11 3.17 -6.55
N THR A 68 17.13 3.91 -6.12
CA THR A 68 17.61 3.85 -4.73
C THR A 68 16.77 4.79 -3.88
N VAL A 69 15.88 4.25 -3.05
CA VAL A 69 14.98 5.07 -2.22
C VAL A 69 15.78 5.81 -1.13
N PRO A 70 15.80 7.15 -1.11
CA PRO A 70 16.61 7.92 -0.15
C PRO A 70 16.23 7.64 1.31
N GLU A 71 17.20 7.59 2.23
CA GLU A 71 16.92 7.38 3.67
C GLU A 71 16.07 8.51 4.29
N THR A 72 16.07 9.70 3.67
CA THR A 72 15.27 10.86 4.06
C THR A 72 13.78 10.70 3.74
N MET A 73 13.39 9.75 2.88
CA MET A 73 12.01 9.56 2.48
C MET A 73 11.18 9.03 3.64
N LYS A 74 10.08 9.75 3.94
CA LYS A 74 9.17 9.44 5.05
C LYS A 74 8.06 8.49 4.59
N TYR A 75 7.58 7.66 5.51
CA TYR A 75 6.46 6.76 5.23
C TYR A 75 5.32 7.03 6.19
N ILE A 76 4.11 7.17 5.64
CA ILE A 76 2.88 7.33 6.41
C ILE A 76 1.99 6.13 6.11
N CYS A 77 1.65 5.35 7.15
CA CYS A 77 0.81 4.17 7.02
C CYS A 77 -0.55 4.38 7.68
N GLN A 78 -1.61 3.87 7.04
CA GLN A 78 -2.96 3.95 7.61
C GLN A 78 -3.11 3.15 8.91
N THR A 79 -2.39 2.03 9.04
CA THR A 79 -2.43 1.17 10.23
C THR A 79 -1.03 0.78 10.67
N GLU A 80 -0.88 0.48 11.96
CA GLU A 80 0.34 -0.11 12.53
C GLU A 80 0.71 -1.41 11.79
N ALA A 81 -0.27 -2.23 11.43
CA ALA A 81 -0.06 -3.49 10.75
C ALA A 81 0.59 -3.34 9.35
N VAL A 82 0.42 -2.20 8.68
CA VAL A 82 1.11 -1.86 7.43
C VAL A 82 2.49 -1.28 7.72
N ALA A 83 2.64 -0.48 8.78
CA ALA A 83 3.93 0.07 9.19
C ALA A 83 4.92 -1.02 9.64
N LEU A 84 4.46 -2.01 10.40
CA LEU A 84 5.26 -3.18 10.77
C LEU A 84 5.64 -4.01 9.54
N TYR A 85 4.77 -4.06 8.53
CA TYR A 85 5.03 -4.78 7.30
C TYR A 85 6.16 -4.13 6.47
N LEU A 86 6.31 -2.80 6.52
CA LEU A 86 7.43 -2.09 5.89
C LEU A 86 8.80 -2.55 6.41
N GLN A 87 8.89 -3.06 7.65
CA GLN A 87 10.17 -3.51 8.22
C GLN A 87 10.84 -4.61 7.40
N LYS A 88 10.09 -5.34 6.56
CA LYS A 88 10.63 -6.33 5.63
C LYS A 88 11.52 -5.70 4.54
N TYR A 89 11.21 -4.48 4.13
CA TYR A 89 11.85 -3.79 3.01
C TYR A 89 12.86 -2.74 3.47
N ILE A 90 12.63 -2.14 4.64
CA ILE A 90 13.44 -1.05 5.16
C ILE A 90 13.90 -1.31 6.58
N VAL A 91 15.11 -0.84 6.90
CA VAL A 91 15.62 -0.88 8.28
C VAL A 91 14.90 0.17 9.12
N TYR A 92 14.05 -0.28 10.03
CA TYR A 92 13.17 0.57 10.86
C TYR A 92 13.90 1.71 11.56
N ARG A 93 15.08 1.45 12.15
CA ARG A 93 15.86 2.43 12.93
C ARG A 93 16.33 3.65 12.13
N LYS A 94 16.53 3.49 10.82
CA LYS A 94 17.06 4.57 9.97
C LYS A 94 15.98 5.49 9.41
N ARG A 95 14.70 5.09 9.46
CA ARG A 95 13.63 5.76 8.71
C ARG A 95 12.55 6.31 9.62
N LYS A 96 12.00 7.47 9.26
CA LYS A 96 10.85 8.08 9.94
C LYS A 96 9.56 7.48 9.39
N ILE A 97 9.01 6.53 10.13
CA ILE A 97 7.73 5.87 9.83
C ILE A 97 6.69 6.41 10.81
N SER A 98 5.60 6.95 10.27
CA SER A 98 4.44 7.42 11.01
C SER A 98 3.25 6.52 10.68
N PHE A 99 2.43 6.16 11.66
CA PHE A 99 1.24 5.33 11.42
C PHE A 99 0.04 5.83 12.21
N ALA A 100 -1.15 5.58 11.65
CA ALA A 100 -2.43 5.81 12.32
C ALA A 100 -2.97 4.52 12.94
N ASP A 101 -4.05 4.66 13.72
CA ASP A 101 -4.77 3.56 14.38
C ASP A 101 -5.77 2.83 13.46
N GLY A 102 -5.85 3.23 12.19
CA GLY A 102 -6.80 2.73 11.19
C GLY A 102 -8.03 3.60 11.02
N SER A 103 -8.29 4.56 11.92
CA SER A 103 -9.34 5.55 11.74
C SER A 103 -8.98 6.53 10.63
N PHE A 104 -9.97 6.90 9.81
CA PHE A 104 -9.74 7.87 8.74
C PHE A 104 -9.37 9.25 9.32
N THR A 105 -10.01 9.67 10.41
CA THR A 105 -9.77 10.97 11.04
C THR A 105 -8.34 11.10 11.55
N SER A 106 -7.86 10.12 12.31
CA SER A 106 -6.49 10.11 12.86
C SER A 106 -5.44 10.09 11.74
N PHE A 107 -5.73 9.38 10.65
CA PHE A 107 -4.87 9.31 9.47
C PHE A 107 -4.74 10.67 8.79
N ILE A 108 -5.86 11.39 8.60
CA ILE A 108 -5.84 12.74 8.05
C ILE A 108 -5.09 13.71 8.97
N GLU A 109 -5.32 13.66 10.27
CA GLU A 109 -4.58 14.49 11.24
C GLU A 109 -3.06 14.25 11.19
N LEU A 110 -2.65 12.99 11.04
CA LEU A 110 -1.25 12.62 10.89
C LEU A 110 -0.64 13.20 9.62
N ILE A 111 -1.38 13.15 8.51
CA ILE A 111 -0.94 13.72 7.23
C ILE A 111 -0.84 15.25 7.34
N ILE A 112 -1.80 15.92 8.00
CA ILE A 112 -1.77 17.38 8.22
C ILE A 112 -0.55 17.82 9.02
N LYS A 113 -0.08 17.02 9.99
CA LYS A 113 1.18 17.29 10.73
C LYS A 113 2.41 17.33 9.82
N HIS A 114 2.32 16.73 8.63
CA HIS A 114 3.39 16.65 7.63
C HIS A 114 3.09 17.46 6.36
N LYS A 115 2.25 18.50 6.46
CA LYS A 115 1.79 19.33 5.32
C LYS A 115 2.86 19.98 4.44
N ASP A 116 4.09 20.13 4.93
CA ASP A 116 5.21 20.72 4.16
C ASP A 116 5.85 19.71 3.19
N GLU A 117 5.45 18.44 3.23
CA GLU A 117 5.99 17.37 2.39
C GLU A 117 5.24 17.22 1.05
N LYS A 118 5.93 16.67 0.05
CA LYS A 118 5.33 16.22 -1.21
C LYS A 118 5.02 14.73 -1.11
N PHE A 119 3.75 14.39 -1.22
CA PHE A 119 3.26 13.03 -0.99
C PHE A 119 3.09 12.24 -2.28
N LEU A 120 3.62 11.02 -2.30
CA LEU A 120 3.21 9.99 -3.25
C LEU A 120 2.09 9.16 -2.61
N LEU A 121 0.89 9.20 -3.19
CA LEU A 121 -0.25 8.45 -2.67
C LEU A 121 -0.37 7.10 -3.38
N ALA A 122 0.02 6.02 -2.71
CA ALA A 122 -0.04 4.67 -3.25
C ALA A 122 -1.46 4.09 -3.12
N LEU A 123 -2.14 3.93 -4.25
CA LEU A 123 -3.52 3.47 -4.36
C LEU A 123 -3.62 2.08 -5.01
N SER A 124 -4.69 1.38 -4.67
CA SER A 124 -5.13 0.17 -5.38
C SER A 124 -6.33 0.49 -6.26
N GLU A 125 -6.52 -0.24 -7.34
CA GLU A 125 -7.72 -0.18 -8.17
C GLU A 125 -8.64 -1.38 -7.84
N PRO A 126 -9.91 -1.17 -7.46
CA PRO A 126 -10.56 0.13 -7.20
C PRO A 126 -10.13 0.75 -5.86
N HIS A 127 -10.14 2.09 -5.75
CA HIS A 127 -9.96 2.82 -4.50
C HIS A 127 -11.18 3.70 -4.22
N LYS A 128 -11.39 4.03 -2.93
CA LYS A 128 -12.36 5.04 -2.53
C LYS A 128 -11.80 6.43 -2.82
N PRO A 129 -12.58 7.34 -3.43
CA PRO A 129 -12.14 8.69 -3.73
C PRO A 129 -12.05 9.59 -2.49
N GLU A 130 -12.59 9.16 -1.35
CA GLU A 130 -12.60 9.92 -0.08
C GLU A 130 -11.22 10.46 0.32
N LEU A 131 -10.17 9.65 0.16
CA LEU A 131 -8.81 10.04 0.57
C LEU A 131 -8.22 11.09 -0.40
N PRO A 132 -8.15 10.86 -1.73
CA PRO A 132 -7.74 11.89 -2.69
C PRO A 132 -8.54 13.19 -2.58
N GLU A 133 -9.87 13.11 -2.43
CA GLU A 133 -10.73 14.29 -2.34
C GLU A 133 -10.47 15.10 -1.07
N THR A 134 -10.27 14.42 0.06
CA THR A 134 -9.95 15.09 1.33
C THR A 134 -8.59 15.79 1.26
N LEU A 135 -7.59 15.13 0.68
CA LEU A 135 -6.26 15.72 0.49
C LEU A 135 -6.29 16.92 -0.45
N ALA A 136 -7.12 16.88 -1.51
CA ALA A 136 -7.32 17.99 -2.42
C ALA A 136 -8.00 19.18 -1.73
N LYS A 137 -9.02 18.93 -0.89
CA LYS A 137 -9.68 19.97 -0.07
C LYS A 137 -8.71 20.64 0.90
N LEU A 138 -7.76 19.88 1.45
CA LEU A 138 -6.71 20.36 2.33
C LEU A 138 -5.55 21.06 1.59
N LYS A 139 -5.61 21.17 0.25
CA LYS A 139 -4.59 21.78 -0.62
C LYS A 139 -3.19 21.19 -0.42
N MET A 140 -3.12 19.89 -0.19
CA MET A 140 -1.85 19.20 0.00
C MET A 140 -1.17 18.92 -1.35
N SER A 141 0.16 18.94 -1.38
CA SER A 141 0.92 18.54 -2.57
C SER A 141 1.02 17.02 -2.61
N PHE A 142 0.17 16.36 -3.39
CA PHE A 142 0.19 14.90 -3.56
C PHE A 142 0.00 14.48 -5.00
N ASP A 143 0.63 13.37 -5.38
CA ASP A 143 0.42 12.69 -6.66
C ASP A 143 -0.14 11.29 -6.43
N PRO A 144 -1.32 10.95 -6.97
CA PRO A 144 -1.87 9.61 -6.90
C PRO A 144 -1.13 8.67 -7.84
N ALA A 145 -0.76 7.49 -7.34
CA ALA A 145 -0.16 6.42 -8.13
C ALA A 145 -0.89 5.09 -7.87
N ILE A 146 -1.43 4.49 -8.92
CA ILE A 146 -2.02 3.15 -8.89
C ILE A 146 -0.87 2.14 -8.88
N LEU A 147 -0.71 1.45 -7.74
CA LEU A 147 0.34 0.45 -7.54
C LEU A 147 -0.22 -0.99 -7.45
N ALA A 148 -1.51 -1.16 -7.27
CA ALA A 148 -2.11 -2.49 -7.25
C ALA A 148 -3.46 -2.48 -7.97
N ARG A 149 -3.88 -3.62 -8.50
CA ARG A 149 -5.20 -3.80 -9.09
C ARG A 149 -5.83 -5.10 -8.66
N THR A 150 -7.15 -5.10 -8.65
CA THR A 150 -7.97 -6.27 -8.39
C THR A 150 -8.34 -6.93 -9.71
N VAL A 151 -8.07 -8.23 -9.85
CA VAL A 151 -8.39 -9.06 -11.01
C VAL A 151 -9.18 -10.30 -10.61
#